data_AF-A0A4U5PNB3-F1
#
_entry.id   AF-A0A4U5PNB3-F1
#
_cell.length_a   1.000
_cell.length_b   1.000
_cell.length_c   1.000
_cell.angle_alpha   90.00
_cell.angle_beta   90.00
_cell.angle_gamma   90.00
#
_symmetry.space_group_name_H-M   'P 1'
#
loop_
_entity.id
_entity.type
_entity.pdbx_description
1 polymer ?
#
loop_
_entity_poly.entity_id
_entity_poly.type
_entity_poly.pdbx_seq_one_letter_code
_entity_poly.pdbx_strand_id
1 'polypeptide(L)' 'MDPEAANTARDSLNLAFHMSNLLDTGLDRHTLSVLVALCDLGLNPEALAAVVKELRREPVSSSLPNSSAPVAKP' A
#
# COMPACT_ATOMS: atom_id res chain seq x y z
N MET A 1 11.02 -18.02 -18.78
CA MET A 1 10.44 -17.90 -17.43
C MET A 1 9.89 -19.26 -17.08
N ASP A 2 10.41 -19.85 -16.00
CA ASP A 2 9.96 -21.16 -15.55
C ASP A 2 8.51 -21.04 -15.02
N PRO A 3 7.54 -21.78 -15.58
CA PRO A 3 6.13 -21.63 -15.21
C PRO A 3 5.87 -22.08 -13.76
N GLU A 4 6.70 -22.97 -13.23
CA GLU A 4 6.58 -23.48 -11.87
C GLU A 4 6.99 -22.39 -10.86
N ALA A 5 8.10 -21.69 -11.12
CA ALA A 5 8.55 -20.56 -10.30
C ALA A 5 7.50 -19.44 -10.20
N ALA A 6 6.82 -19.14 -11.31
CA ALA A 6 5.75 -18.13 -11.33
C ALA A 6 4.53 -18.54 -10.49
N ASN A 7 4.19 -19.83 -10.47
CA ASN A 7 3.12 -20.35 -9.64
C ASN A 7 3.50 -20.32 -8.16
N THR A 8 4.72 -20.76 -7.81
CA THR A 8 5.24 -20.71 -6.44
C THR A 8 5.24 -19.28 -5.88
N ALA A 9 5.63 -18.29 -6.68
CA ALA A 9 5.60 -16.88 -6.26
C ALA A 9 4.17 -16.40 -5.97
N ARG A 10 3.20 -16.78 -6.80
CA ARG A 10 1.78 -16.43 -6.59
C ARG A 10 1.21 -17.09 -5.33
N ASP A 11 1.55 -18.34 -5.07
CA ASP A 11 1.12 -19.06 -3.88
C ASP A 11 1.76 -18.51 -2.60
N SER A 12 3.03 -18.12 -2.68
CA SER A 12 3.73 -17.44 -1.58
C SER A 12 3.06 -16.10 -1.24
N LEU A 13 2.72 -15.30 -2.26
CA LEU A 13 2.00 -14.04 -2.08
C LEU A 13 0.58 -14.26 -1.52
N ASN A 14 -0.14 -15.29 -2.00
CA ASN A 14 -1.45 -15.68 -1.48
C ASN A 14 -1.39 -15.98 0.02
N LEU A 15 -0.40 -16.77 0.44
CA LEU A 15 -0.19 -17.14 1.83
C LEU A 15 0.14 -15.91 2.68
N ALA A 16 1.06 -15.05 2.22
CA ALA A 16 1.40 -13.80 2.88
C ALA A 16 0.18 -12.89 3.07
N PHE A 17 -0.69 -12.80 2.06
CA PHE A 17 -1.93 -12.03 2.15
C PHE A 17 -2.90 -12.61 3.19
N HIS A 18 -3.02 -13.94 3.28
CA HIS A 18 -3.84 -14.57 4.31
C HIS A 18 -3.31 -14.26 5.71
N MET A 19 -2.00 -14.37 5.92
CA MET A 19 -1.37 -14.00 7.20
C MET A 19 -1.61 -12.53 7.56
N SER A 20 -1.50 -11.64 6.57
CA SER A 20 -1.76 -10.21 6.72
C SER A 20 -3.20 -9.90 7.16
N ASN A 21 -4.18 -10.61 6.61
CA ASN A 21 -5.58 -10.46 7.00
C ASN A 21 -5.85 -11.01 8.41
N LEU A 22 -5.22 -12.12 8.78
CA LEU A 22 -5.37 -12.70 10.11
C LEU A 22 -4.82 -11.77 11.21
N LEU A 23 -3.77 -11.01 10.88
CA LEU A 23 -3.15 -10.01 11.76
C LEU A 23 -3.82 -8.62 11.67
N ASP A 24 -4.89 -8.49 10.88
CA ASP A 24 -5.63 -7.23 10.67
C ASP A 24 -4.72 -6.04 10.30
N THR A 25 -3.70 -6.27 9.47
CA THR A 25 -2.77 -5.18 9.07
C THR A 25 -3.44 -4.15 8.15
N GLY A 26 -4.58 -4.52 7.56
CA GLY A 26 -5.33 -3.73 6.60
C GLY A 26 -4.57 -3.47 5.29
N LEU A 27 -3.61 -4.31 4.91
CA LEU A 27 -2.91 -4.22 3.63
C LEU A 27 -3.70 -4.93 2.53
N ASP A 28 -3.88 -4.28 1.38
CA ASP A 28 -4.40 -4.93 0.19
C ASP A 28 -3.32 -5.76 -0.51
N ARG A 29 -3.76 -6.67 -1.40
CA ARG A 29 -2.88 -7.58 -2.12
C ARG A 29 -1.85 -6.87 -2.99
N HIS A 30 -2.21 -5.74 -3.59
CA HIS A 30 -1.30 -5.00 -4.46
C HIS A 30 -0.21 -4.33 -3.64
N THR A 31 -0.58 -3.64 -2.56
CA THR A 31 0.36 -3.05 -1.60
C THR A 31 1.31 -4.13 -1.06
N LEU A 32 0.80 -5.27 -0.61
CA LEU A 32 1.65 -6.36 -0.12
C LEU A 32 2.65 -6.84 -1.18
N SER A 33 2.24 -6.96 -2.44
CA SER A 33 3.13 -7.34 -3.54
C SER A 33 4.25 -6.33 -3.77
N VAL A 34 3.94 -5.03 -3.67
CA VAL A 34 4.95 -3.97 -3.77
C VAL A 34 5.92 -4.04 -2.59
N LEU A 35 5.40 -4.23 -1.37
CA LEU A 35 6.24 -4.34 -0.17
C LEU A 35 7.20 -5.53 -0.26
N VAL A 36 6.74 -6.68 -0.75
CA VAL A 36 7.60 -7.85 -0.98
C VAL A 36 8.70 -7.56 -1.99
N ALA A 37 8.37 -6.92 -3.13
CA ALA A 37 9.37 -6.55 -4.13
C ALA A 37 10.40 -5.54 -3.58
N LEU A 38 9.97 -4.62 -2.71
CA LEU A 38 10.85 -3.67 -2.03
C LEU A 38 11.79 -4.39 -1.04
N CYS A 39 11.29 -5.38 -0.30
CA CYS A 39 12.10 -6.23 0.55
C CYS A 39 13.11 -7.07 -0.24
N ASP A 40 12.75 -7.58 -1.42
CA ASP A 40 13.65 -8.32 -2.31
C ASP A 40 14.83 -7.45 -2.82
N LEU A 41 14.65 -6.12 -2.87
CA LEU A 41 15.72 -5.16 -3.17
C LEU A 41 16.65 -4.89 -1.98
N GLY A 42 16.43 -5.54 -0.84
CA GLY A 42 17.24 -5.39 0.37
C GLY A 42 16.80 -4.25 1.28
N LEU A 43 15.58 -3.71 1.09
CA LEU A 43 15.04 -2.70 1.99
C LEU A 43 14.61 -3.31 3.32
N ASN A 44 14.82 -2.54 4.40
CA ASN A 44 14.47 -2.94 5.75
C ASN A 44 12.93 -2.95 5.93
N PRO A 45 12.29 -4.10 6.26
CA PRO A 45 10.84 -4.20 6.40
C PRO A 45 10.28 -3.33 7.54
N GLU A 46 11.04 -3.12 8.62
CA GLU A 46 10.65 -2.28 9.75
C GLU A 46 10.58 -0.80 9.34
N ALA A 47 11.54 -0.33 8.56
CA ALA A 47 11.53 1.03 8.02
C ALA A 47 10.37 1.22 7.03
N LEU A 48 10.13 0.22 6.17
CA LEU A 48 9.03 0.23 5.23
C LEU A 48 7.66 0.26 5.93
N ALA A 49 7.51 -0.48 7.03
CA ALA A 49 6.31 -0.46 7.85
C ALA A 49 6.06 0.92 8.49
N ALA A 50 7.10 1.64 8.89
CA ALA A 50 6.98 3.00 9.41
C ALA A 50 6.44 3.95 8.32
N VAL A 51 7.03 3.91 7.12
CA VAL A 51 6.60 4.72 5.97
C VAL A 51 5.14 4.42 5.59
N VAL A 52 4.74 3.15 5.52
CA VAL A 52 3.35 2.77 5.21
C VAL A 52 2.37 3.30 6.27
N LYS A 53 2.75 3.27 7.55
CA LYS A 53 1.92 3.82 8.64
C LYS A 53 1.80 5.34 8.54
N GLU A 54 2.87 6.04 8.20
CA GLU A 54 2.85 7.49 8.00
C GLU A 54 1.98 7.88 6.80
N LEU A 55 2.17 7.23 5.64
CA LEU A 55 1.37 7.48 4.43
C LEU A 55 -0.13 7.21 4.63
N ARG A 56 -0.50 6.24 5.47
CA ARG A 56 -1.92 5.98 5.80
C ARG A 56 -2.49 6.96 6.82
N ARG A 57 -1.62 7.64 7.59
CA ARG A 57 -1.99 8.60 8.61
C ARG A 57 -2.22 10.00 8.05
N GLU A 58 -1.57 10.34 6.94
CA GLU A 58 -1.97 11.47 6.11
C GLU A 58 -3.17 11.04 5.26
N PRO A 59 -4.43 11.38 5.63
CA PRO A 59 -5.49 11.32 4.65
C PRO A 59 -5.07 12.20 3.48
N VAL A 60 -5.53 11.85 2.29
CA VAL A 60 -5.41 12.61 1.03
C VAL A 60 -6.09 13.99 1.19
N SER A 61 -5.59 14.83 2.09
CA SER A 61 -6.03 16.18 2.39
C SER A 61 -5.34 17.14 1.43
N SER A 62 -5.42 16.81 0.15
CA SER A 62 -5.36 17.80 -0.92
C SER A 62 -6.78 18.18 -1.32
N SER A 63 -7.64 18.46 -0.33
CA SER A 63 -8.81 19.30 -0.56
C SER A 63 -8.28 20.72 -0.72
N LEU A 64 -7.86 21.08 -1.93
CA LEU A 64 -7.73 22.49 -2.30
C LEU A 64 -9.08 23.14 -1.97
N PRO A 65 -9.15 24.20 -1.13
CA PRO A 65 -10.37 24.97 -1.01
C PRO A 65 -10.59 25.64 -2.36
N ASN A 66 -11.55 25.13 -3.13
CA ASN A 66 -12.03 25.79 -4.34
C ASN A 66 -12.57 27.16 -3.91
N SER A 67 -11.74 28.19 -4.09
CA SER A 67 -12.09 29.60 -3.86
C SER A 67 -13.03 30.07 -4.97
N SER A 68 -14.26 29.58 -4.94
CA SER A 68 -15.37 30.18 -5.70
C SER A 68 -16.06 31.17 -4.76
N ALA A 69 -15.60 32.42 -4.85
CA ALA A 69 -16.10 33.59 -4.13
C ALA A 69 -17.63 33.76 -4.29
N PRO A 70 -18.34 34.33 -3.29
CA PRO A 70 -19.71 34.74 -3.47
C PRO A 70 -19.71 36.03 -4.28
N VAL A 71 -19.98 35.95 -5.58
CA VAL A 71 -20.23 37.16 -6.38
C VAL A 71 -21.64 37.64 -6.04
N ALA A 72 -21.71 38.52 -5.05
CA ALA A 72 -22.84 39.39 -4.83
C ALA A 72 -22.94 40.40 -5.99
N LYS A 73 -24.13 40.50 -6.61
CA LYS A 73 -24.65 41.73 -7.25
C LYS A 73 -25.98 41.47 -7.96
N PRO A 74 -26.74 42.54 -8.30
CA PRO A 74 -27.24 43.65 -7.49
C PRO A 74 -28.76 43.61 -7.31
#